data_AF-A0A2P7PZA1-F1
#
_entry.id   AF-A0A2P7PZA1-F1
#
_cell.length_a   1.000
_cell.length_b   1.000
_cell.length_c   1.000
_cell.angle_alpha   90.00
_cell.angle_beta   90.00
_cell.angle_gamma   90.00
#
_symmetry.space_group_name_H-M   'P 1'
#
loop_
_entity.id
_entity.type
_entity.pdbx_description
1 polymer ?
#
loop_
_entity_poly.entity_id
_entity_poly.type
_entity_poly.pdbx_seq_one_letter_code
_entity_poly.pdbx_strand_id
1 'polypeptide(L)'
;MKKLLSIGLGVMLFMSSIGISSADESINISRVSGYDRYETALNVSRNNFEHCDYVVIASGEIYADALSGGSLTTQTRSPILLTKKDYISESVLDEISRLEPSRIFLLGGEMSISNNVLNKIRSYTGIEAERISGQNRSETNAKINELRTDLFMGEYEVTSNNFVYVDGYNFYDSLYAAPYIGYGTGQPISYLVLNNGPLRESEFDRSILYSIGDFQIIKDDPREPIEFHLNTKGRNRYESSTLIAEQYGFNVDTAILVSGEDYPDGLSASSLVALYHAPVLLTPKNRLDYSTREYIKKAGIENIIIVGGEKSVSKNIENELRSIY
;
A
#
# COMPACT_ATOMS: atom_id res chain seq x y z
N MET A 1 88.32 19.33 -12.57
CA MET A 1 87.11 18.61 -12.08
C MET A 1 86.04 19.68 -11.83
N LYS A 2 85.18 20.07 -12.80
CA LYS A 2 83.77 19.59 -13.03
C LYS A 2 83.04 19.33 -11.69
N LYS A 3 81.94 19.94 -11.24
CA LYS A 3 80.84 20.85 -11.66
C LYS A 3 80.26 21.45 -10.34
N LEU A 4 79.81 22.71 -10.15
CA LEU A 4 78.59 23.43 -10.58
C LEU A 4 77.22 22.74 -10.31
N LEU A 5 76.24 23.57 -9.87
CA LEU A 5 74.79 23.40 -9.59
C LEU A 5 74.40 23.02 -8.14
N SER A 6 73.71 23.80 -7.28
CA SER A 6 72.59 24.78 -7.35
C SER A 6 71.17 24.18 -7.30
N ILE A 7 70.37 24.65 -6.32
CA ILE A 7 68.89 24.79 -6.34
C ILE A 7 68.11 23.45 -6.21
N GLY A 8 67.02 23.30 -5.46
CA GLY A 8 66.16 24.24 -4.78
C GLY A 8 65.00 23.54 -4.06
N LEU A 9 64.27 24.38 -3.33
CA LEU A 9 62.98 24.20 -2.68
C LEU A 9 61.98 23.36 -3.50
N GLY A 10 61.27 22.44 -2.86
CA GLY A 10 60.16 21.74 -3.49
C GLY A 10 59.53 20.68 -2.60
N VAL A 11 58.76 21.12 -1.59
CA VAL A 11 57.76 20.27 -0.94
C VAL A 11 56.74 19.88 -2.01
N MET A 12 56.91 18.72 -2.64
CA MET A 12 55.85 18.10 -3.43
C MET A 12 54.83 17.51 -2.47
N LEU A 13 53.85 18.33 -2.10
CA LEU A 13 52.55 17.86 -1.67
C LEU A 13 51.98 17.01 -2.81
N PHE A 14 52.08 15.69 -2.68
CA PHE A 14 51.21 14.78 -3.40
C PHE A 14 49.79 15.03 -2.89
N MET A 15 49.10 16.02 -3.49
CA MET A 15 47.64 15.98 -3.52
C MET A 15 47.29 14.83 -4.44
N SER A 16 47.21 13.62 -3.87
CA SER A 16 46.41 12.56 -4.47
C SER A 16 45.01 13.14 -4.58
N SER A 17 44.63 13.53 -5.79
CA SER A 17 43.26 13.77 -6.15
C SER A 17 42.51 12.48 -5.83
N ILE A 18 41.90 12.45 -4.65
CA ILE A 18 40.78 11.56 -4.38
C ILE A 18 39.76 12.02 -5.41
N GLY A 19 39.71 11.33 -6.54
CA GLY A 19 38.56 11.37 -7.41
C GLY A 19 37.42 10.84 -6.57
N ILE A 20 36.69 11.75 -5.94
CA ILE A 20 35.34 11.46 -5.48
C ILE A 20 34.59 11.16 -6.77
N SER A 21 34.54 9.88 -7.14
CA SER A 21 33.53 9.42 -8.07
C SER A 21 32.23 9.74 -7.36
N SER A 22 31.53 10.81 -7.75
CA SER A 22 30.13 10.92 -7.39
C SER A 22 29.49 9.70 -8.03
N ALA A 23 29.02 8.76 -7.22
CA ALA A 23 27.99 7.86 -7.70
C ALA A 23 26.91 8.77 -8.31
N ASP A 24 26.51 8.49 -9.54
CA ASP A 24 25.34 9.14 -10.11
C ASP A 24 24.19 8.87 -9.12
N GLU A 25 23.77 9.87 -8.34
CA GLU A 25 22.69 9.79 -7.32
C GLU A 25 21.34 9.63 -8.05
N SER A 26 21.26 8.69 -8.98
CA SER A 26 20.08 8.44 -9.77
C SER A 26 19.21 7.43 -9.03
N ILE A 27 17.92 7.76 -8.91
CA ILE A 27 16.93 6.84 -8.34
C ILE A 27 16.90 5.55 -9.15
N ASN A 28 16.99 4.41 -8.45
CA ASN A 28 16.75 3.09 -9.02
C ASN A 28 15.24 2.86 -9.15
N ILE A 29 14.80 2.50 -10.36
CA ILE A 29 13.36 2.35 -10.65
C ILE A 29 13.14 0.95 -11.20
N SER A 30 12.28 0.19 -10.52
CA SER A 30 11.72 -1.06 -11.00
C SER A 30 10.24 -0.90 -11.27
N ARG A 31 9.68 -1.78 -12.12
CA ARG A 31 8.25 -1.78 -12.44
C ARG A 31 7.70 -3.19 -12.40
N VAL A 32 6.58 -3.36 -11.71
CA VAL A 32 5.77 -4.57 -11.70
C VAL A 32 4.44 -4.26 -12.38
N SER A 33 4.18 -4.86 -13.53
CA SER A 33 2.98 -4.59 -14.34
C SER A 33 2.63 -5.76 -15.23
N GLY A 34 1.36 -5.86 -15.62
CA GLY A 34 0.89 -6.73 -16.69
C GLY A 34 0.16 -5.96 -17.80
N TYR A 35 -0.41 -6.69 -18.76
CA TYR A 35 -1.27 -6.15 -19.81
C TYR A 35 -2.51 -5.45 -19.23
N ASP A 36 -3.05 -6.01 -18.15
CA ASP A 36 -4.19 -5.48 -17.42
C ASP A 36 -4.02 -5.62 -15.89
N ARG A 37 -5.03 -5.20 -15.13
CA ARG A 37 -5.05 -5.26 -13.66
C ARG A 37 -4.90 -6.68 -13.11
N TYR A 38 -5.42 -7.69 -13.81
CA TYR A 38 -5.36 -9.08 -13.36
C TYR A 38 -3.94 -9.60 -13.49
N GLU A 39 -3.30 -9.33 -14.62
CA GLU A 39 -1.90 -9.72 -14.83
C GLU A 39 -0.92 -8.91 -13.97
N THR A 40 -1.18 -7.62 -13.72
CA THR A 40 -0.38 -6.86 -12.73
C THR A 40 -0.43 -7.54 -11.36
N ALA A 41 -1.61 -7.93 -10.87
CA ALA A 41 -1.74 -8.63 -9.60
C ALA A 41 -1.02 -9.99 -9.58
N LEU A 42 -1.07 -10.74 -10.68
CA LEU A 42 -0.28 -11.98 -10.84
C LEU A 42 1.22 -11.71 -10.79
N ASN A 43 1.70 -10.66 -11.45
CA ASN A 43 3.12 -10.33 -11.47
C ASN A 43 3.60 -9.80 -10.11
N VAL A 44 2.76 -9.07 -9.37
CA VAL A 44 3.04 -8.74 -7.96
C VAL A 44 3.17 -10.01 -7.13
N SER A 45 2.29 -10.99 -7.31
CA SER A 45 2.36 -12.27 -6.62
C SER A 45 3.65 -13.04 -6.95
N ARG A 46 3.91 -13.26 -8.24
CA ARG A 46 5.06 -14.07 -8.72
C ARG A 46 6.42 -13.49 -8.35
N ASN A 47 6.53 -12.16 -8.32
CA ASN A 47 7.81 -11.51 -8.05
C ASN A 47 8.16 -11.48 -6.56
N ASN A 48 7.18 -11.68 -5.67
CA ASN A 48 7.36 -11.39 -4.24
C ASN A 48 6.98 -12.55 -3.31
N PHE A 49 6.32 -13.60 -3.82
CA PHE A 49 5.86 -14.72 -3.01
C PHE A 49 6.24 -16.05 -3.67
N GLU A 50 7.14 -16.80 -3.06
CA GLU A 50 7.39 -18.20 -3.44
C GLU A 50 6.29 -19.11 -2.90
N HIS A 51 5.89 -18.89 -1.63
CA HIS A 51 4.83 -19.57 -0.90
C HIS A 51 4.15 -18.57 0.05
N CYS A 52 2.88 -18.80 0.41
CA CYS A 52 2.18 -18.01 1.42
C CYS A 52 1.06 -18.80 2.10
N ASP A 53 0.82 -18.59 3.39
CA ASP A 53 -0.23 -19.30 4.13
C ASP A 53 -1.65 -18.95 3.67
N TYR A 54 -1.81 -17.72 3.14
CA TYR A 54 -3.10 -17.19 2.72
C TYR A 54 -3.03 -16.61 1.32
N VAL A 55 -4.14 -16.69 0.59
CA VAL A 55 -4.35 -15.90 -0.64
C VAL A 55 -5.66 -15.14 -0.53
N VAL A 56 -5.62 -13.85 -0.84
CA VAL A 56 -6.81 -12.99 -0.88
C VAL A 56 -7.26 -12.82 -2.33
N ILE A 57 -8.56 -12.97 -2.58
CA ILE A 57 -9.17 -12.77 -3.89
C ILE A 57 -10.15 -11.60 -3.79
N ALA A 58 -10.02 -10.63 -4.68
CA ALA A 58 -10.93 -9.48 -4.77
C ALA A 58 -11.46 -9.27 -6.19
N SER A 59 -12.51 -8.48 -6.32
CA SER A 59 -13.03 -8.09 -7.62
C SER A 59 -12.08 -7.11 -8.29
N GLY A 60 -11.72 -7.37 -9.54
CA GLY A 60 -11.04 -6.40 -10.40
C GLY A 60 -12.00 -5.39 -11.02
N GLU A 61 -13.31 -5.50 -10.78
CA GLU A 61 -14.36 -4.70 -11.41
C GLU A 61 -15.07 -3.78 -10.40
N ILE A 62 -15.18 -4.20 -9.14
CA ILE A 62 -15.86 -3.48 -8.05
C ILE A 62 -14.92 -3.30 -6.86
N TYR A 63 -14.58 -2.05 -6.55
CA TYR A 63 -13.60 -1.74 -5.49
C TYR A 63 -14.16 -1.78 -4.06
N ALA A 64 -15.48 -1.58 -3.89
CA ALA A 64 -16.07 -1.21 -2.60
C ALA A 64 -15.74 -2.21 -1.47
N ASP A 65 -15.85 -3.49 -1.76
CA ASP A 65 -15.57 -4.58 -0.80
C ASP A 65 -14.07 -4.86 -0.64
N ALA A 66 -13.24 -4.38 -1.56
CA ALA A 66 -11.81 -4.65 -1.61
C ALA A 66 -10.97 -3.59 -0.86
N LEU A 67 -11.55 -2.43 -0.52
CA LEU A 67 -10.82 -1.30 0.06
C LEU A 67 -10.07 -1.65 1.35
N SER A 68 -10.68 -2.47 2.20
CA SER A 68 -10.05 -2.91 3.45
C SER A 68 -9.14 -4.12 3.26
N GLY A 69 -9.11 -4.72 2.06
CA GLY A 69 -8.31 -5.91 1.76
C GLY A 69 -6.82 -5.69 1.97
N GLY A 70 -6.33 -4.46 1.74
CA GLY A 70 -4.94 -4.09 2.01
C GLY A 70 -4.51 -4.30 3.46
N SER A 71 -5.42 -4.14 4.43
CA SER A 71 -5.12 -4.38 5.85
C SER A 71 -4.91 -5.86 6.15
N LEU A 72 -5.71 -6.73 5.53
CA LEU A 72 -5.57 -8.17 5.66
C LEU A 72 -4.29 -8.66 4.98
N THR A 73 -4.05 -8.26 3.73
CA THR A 73 -2.91 -8.74 2.92
C THR A 73 -1.57 -8.27 3.47
N THR A 74 -1.53 -7.08 4.06
CA THR A 74 -0.32 -6.56 4.70
C THR A 74 -0.04 -7.30 6.02
N GLN A 75 -1.07 -7.51 6.86
CA GLN A 75 -0.91 -8.22 8.13
C GLN A 75 -0.54 -9.70 7.93
N THR A 76 -1.19 -10.36 6.97
CA THR A 76 -0.94 -11.77 6.63
C THR A 76 0.25 -11.96 5.68
N ARG A 77 0.93 -10.88 5.26
CA ARG A 77 2.02 -10.89 4.26
C ARG A 77 1.66 -11.80 3.08
N SER A 78 0.49 -11.57 2.50
CA SER A 78 -0.11 -12.44 1.49
C SER A 78 -0.51 -11.66 0.24
N PRO A 79 -0.47 -12.27 -0.97
CA PRO A 79 -0.88 -11.57 -2.18
C PRO A 79 -2.40 -11.38 -2.24
N ILE A 80 -2.81 -10.36 -3.00
CA ILE A 80 -4.19 -10.19 -3.44
C ILE A 80 -4.28 -10.37 -4.94
N LEU A 81 -5.00 -11.41 -5.37
CA LEU A 81 -5.29 -11.68 -6.77
C LEU A 81 -6.66 -11.12 -7.14
N LEU A 82 -6.83 -10.79 -8.42
CA LEU A 82 -8.06 -10.19 -8.92
C LEU A 82 -8.83 -11.19 -9.79
N THR A 83 -10.16 -11.11 -9.72
CA THR A 83 -11.06 -11.89 -10.57
C THR A 83 -12.19 -11.02 -11.11
N LYS A 84 -12.80 -11.43 -12.22
CA LYS A 84 -14.08 -10.85 -12.66
C LYS A 84 -15.21 -11.46 -11.84
N LYS A 85 -16.38 -10.81 -11.84
CA LYS A 85 -17.55 -11.25 -11.08
C LYS A 85 -17.91 -12.72 -11.32
N ASP A 86 -18.06 -13.11 -12.58
CA ASP A 86 -18.57 -14.42 -12.98
C ASP A 86 -17.50 -15.33 -13.60
N TYR A 87 -16.24 -14.89 -13.57
CA TYR A 87 -15.15 -15.58 -14.24
C TYR A 87 -13.80 -15.37 -13.52
N ILE A 88 -13.15 -16.47 -13.19
CA ILE A 88 -11.75 -16.53 -12.75
C ILE A 88 -10.91 -17.19 -13.85
N SER A 89 -9.78 -16.58 -14.19
CA SER A 89 -8.90 -17.11 -15.24
C SER A 89 -8.08 -18.29 -14.74
N GLU A 90 -7.67 -19.16 -15.66
CA GLU A 90 -6.75 -20.26 -15.36
C GLU A 90 -5.44 -19.74 -14.77
N SER A 91 -4.89 -18.64 -15.28
CA SER A 91 -3.67 -18.04 -14.73
C SER A 91 -3.77 -17.65 -13.25
N VAL A 92 -4.96 -17.27 -12.77
CA VAL A 92 -5.19 -16.99 -11.34
C VAL A 92 -5.30 -18.29 -10.55
N LEU A 93 -5.99 -19.31 -11.08
CA LEU A 93 -6.08 -20.62 -10.45
C LEU A 93 -4.71 -21.31 -10.34
N ASP A 94 -3.90 -21.22 -11.39
CA ASP A 94 -2.53 -21.74 -11.42
C ASP A 94 -1.64 -21.00 -10.43
N GLU A 95 -1.81 -19.69 -10.30
CA GLU A 95 -1.07 -18.90 -9.31
C GLU A 95 -1.45 -19.28 -7.88
N ILE A 96 -2.74 -19.48 -7.58
CA ILE A 96 -3.18 -19.99 -6.28
C ILE A 96 -2.54 -21.36 -6.01
N SER A 97 -2.51 -22.23 -7.03
CA SER A 97 -1.92 -23.57 -6.89
C SER A 97 -0.40 -23.51 -6.68
N ARG A 98 0.30 -22.58 -7.34
CA ARG A 98 1.75 -22.35 -7.17
C ARG A 98 2.09 -21.87 -5.76
N LEU A 99 1.24 -21.02 -5.17
CA LEU A 99 1.46 -20.47 -3.84
C LEU A 99 1.18 -21.48 -2.73
N GLU A 100 0.39 -22.52 -3.01
CA GLU A 100 0.00 -23.58 -2.08
C GLU A 100 -0.56 -23.09 -0.73
N PRO A 101 -1.53 -22.13 -0.70
CA PRO A 101 -2.00 -21.58 0.55
C PRO A 101 -2.80 -22.57 1.38
N SER A 102 -2.77 -22.38 2.70
CA SER A 102 -3.61 -23.13 3.63
C SER A 102 -5.08 -22.69 3.57
N ARG A 103 -5.34 -21.39 3.35
CA ARG A 103 -6.70 -20.83 3.23
C ARG A 103 -6.78 -19.74 2.17
N ILE A 104 -7.95 -19.59 1.56
CA ILE A 104 -8.24 -18.56 0.55
C ILE A 104 -9.39 -17.68 1.03
N PHE A 105 -9.24 -16.36 0.97
CA PHE A 105 -10.26 -15.39 1.37
C PHE A 105 -10.81 -14.62 0.18
N LEU A 106 -12.08 -14.80 -0.14
CA LEU A 106 -12.80 -14.01 -1.15
C LEU A 106 -13.42 -12.77 -0.49
N LEU A 107 -12.93 -11.59 -0.84
CA LEU A 107 -13.46 -10.33 -0.32
C LEU A 107 -14.63 -9.84 -1.17
N GLY A 108 -15.78 -9.67 -0.52
CA GLY A 108 -16.97 -9.08 -1.10
C GLY A 108 -18.11 -10.06 -1.37
N GLY A 109 -19.30 -9.49 -1.51
CA GLY A 109 -20.54 -10.24 -1.68
C GLY A 109 -20.62 -10.92 -3.05
N GLU A 110 -21.69 -11.70 -3.26
CA GLU A 110 -21.96 -12.38 -4.53
C GLU A 110 -22.09 -11.41 -5.72
N MET A 111 -22.49 -10.16 -5.44
CA MET A 111 -22.56 -9.11 -6.44
C MET A 111 -21.20 -8.68 -6.99
N SER A 112 -20.14 -8.82 -6.18
CA SER A 112 -18.75 -8.48 -6.51
C SER A 112 -18.00 -9.67 -7.09
N ILE A 113 -18.19 -10.85 -6.51
CA ILE A 113 -17.60 -12.13 -6.95
C ILE A 113 -18.65 -13.22 -6.75
N SER A 114 -19.12 -13.84 -7.82
CA SER A 114 -20.18 -14.85 -7.79
C SER A 114 -19.79 -16.12 -7.00
N ASN A 115 -20.79 -16.92 -6.62
CA ASN A 115 -20.54 -18.24 -6.04
C ASN A 115 -19.94 -19.23 -7.04
N ASN A 116 -20.10 -18.99 -8.35
CA ASN A 116 -19.44 -19.80 -9.38
C ASN A 116 -17.92 -19.69 -9.30
N VAL A 117 -17.39 -18.48 -9.08
CA VAL A 117 -15.95 -18.28 -8.89
C VAL A 117 -15.47 -18.98 -7.62
N LEU A 118 -16.17 -18.82 -6.48
CA LEU A 118 -15.83 -19.50 -5.23
C LEU A 118 -15.79 -21.04 -5.39
N ASN A 119 -16.80 -21.61 -6.01
CA ASN A 119 -16.89 -23.06 -6.26
C ASN A 119 -15.81 -23.53 -7.24
N LYS A 120 -15.48 -22.71 -8.26
CA LYS A 120 -14.41 -23.01 -9.20
C LYS A 120 -13.04 -23.05 -8.51
N ILE A 121 -12.76 -22.12 -7.61
CA ILE A 121 -11.52 -22.13 -6.79
C ILE A 121 -11.45 -23.43 -5.99
N ARG A 122 -12.47 -23.72 -5.17
CA ARG A 122 -12.51 -24.92 -4.31
C ARG A 122 -12.34 -26.22 -5.10
N SER A 123 -13.03 -26.33 -6.24
CA SER A 123 -12.95 -27.54 -7.07
C SER A 123 -11.61 -27.71 -7.80
N TYR A 124 -10.94 -26.61 -8.14
CA TYR A 124 -9.64 -26.66 -8.83
C TYR A 124 -8.49 -26.93 -7.87
N THR A 125 -8.47 -26.26 -6.72
CA THR A 125 -7.33 -26.29 -5.80
C THR A 125 -7.48 -27.32 -4.68
N GLY A 126 -8.72 -27.67 -4.31
CA GLY A 126 -8.99 -28.49 -3.11
C GLY A 126 -8.76 -27.76 -1.78
N ILE A 127 -8.43 -26.46 -1.82
CA ILE A 127 -8.10 -25.63 -0.65
C ILE A 127 -9.38 -25.02 -0.08
N GLU A 128 -9.42 -24.85 1.24
CA GLU A 128 -10.50 -24.14 1.90
C GLU A 128 -10.55 -22.68 1.44
N ALA A 129 -11.65 -22.31 0.80
CA ALA A 129 -11.92 -20.93 0.40
C ALA A 129 -13.16 -20.39 1.13
N GLU A 130 -13.06 -19.23 1.75
CA GLU A 130 -14.10 -18.57 2.54
C GLU A 130 -14.45 -17.20 1.96
N ARG A 131 -15.74 -16.84 1.97
CA ARG A 131 -16.19 -15.50 1.58
C ARG A 131 -16.28 -14.59 2.80
N ILE A 132 -15.61 -13.45 2.73
CA ILE A 132 -15.65 -12.38 3.74
C ILE A 132 -16.45 -11.22 3.16
N SER A 133 -17.71 -11.06 3.60
CA SER A 133 -18.62 -10.05 3.05
C SER A 133 -19.75 -9.67 3.98
N GLY A 134 -20.11 -8.39 4.03
CA GLY A 134 -21.32 -7.87 4.67
C GLY A 134 -22.36 -7.40 3.66
N GLN A 135 -23.42 -6.73 4.14
CA GLN A 135 -24.45 -6.14 3.25
C GLN A 135 -23.94 -4.91 2.48
N ASN A 136 -22.87 -4.29 2.97
CA ASN A 136 -22.23 -3.11 2.38
C ASN A 136 -20.73 -3.10 2.72
N ARG A 137 -19.99 -2.13 2.18
CA ARG A 137 -18.53 -2.01 2.35
C ARG A 137 -18.08 -1.89 3.81
N SER A 138 -18.85 -1.19 4.65
CA SER A 138 -18.55 -1.05 6.08
C SER A 138 -18.70 -2.36 6.83
N GLU A 139 -19.75 -3.13 6.53
CA GLU A 139 -19.91 -4.46 7.12
C GLU A 139 -18.88 -5.47 6.58
N THR A 140 -18.53 -5.40 5.30
CA THR A 140 -17.41 -6.20 4.75
C THR A 140 -16.10 -5.84 5.47
N ASN A 141 -15.84 -4.56 5.70
CA ASN A 141 -14.69 -4.09 6.46
C ASN A 141 -14.68 -4.59 7.92
N ALA A 142 -15.83 -4.55 8.61
CA ALA A 142 -15.95 -5.10 9.96
C ALA A 142 -15.60 -6.59 10.01
N LYS A 143 -16.08 -7.39 9.05
CA LYS A 143 -15.73 -8.82 8.95
C LYS A 143 -14.26 -9.04 8.62
N ILE A 144 -13.64 -8.17 7.82
CA ILE A 144 -12.18 -8.22 7.59
C ILE A 144 -11.43 -7.95 8.89
N ASN A 145 -11.88 -6.99 9.71
CA ASN A 145 -11.30 -6.70 11.02
C ASN A 145 -11.45 -7.87 12.01
N GLU A 146 -12.60 -8.55 12.01
CA GLU A 146 -12.83 -9.77 12.79
C GLU A 146 -11.85 -10.87 12.36
N LEU A 147 -11.78 -11.17 11.05
CA LEU A 147 -10.85 -12.16 10.52
C LEU A 147 -9.39 -11.85 10.88
N ARG A 148 -8.98 -10.59 10.73
CA ARG A 148 -7.65 -10.10 11.11
C ARG A 148 -7.34 -10.30 12.59
N THR A 149 -8.36 -10.16 13.44
CA THR A 149 -8.23 -10.41 14.88
C THR A 149 -8.06 -11.90 15.10
N ASP A 150 -8.96 -12.72 14.57
CA ASP A 150 -9.00 -14.18 14.74
C ASP A 150 -7.70 -14.87 14.28
N LEU A 151 -7.15 -14.45 13.13
CA LEU A 151 -5.89 -15.00 12.60
C LEU A 151 -4.67 -14.72 13.48
N PHE A 152 -4.72 -13.68 14.32
CA PHE A 152 -3.59 -13.20 15.11
C PHE A 152 -3.90 -13.15 16.62
N MET A 153 -4.99 -13.80 17.06
CA MET A 153 -5.33 -13.94 18.47
C MET A 153 -4.17 -14.65 19.20
N GLY A 154 -3.57 -13.96 20.17
CA GLY A 154 -2.45 -14.47 20.97
C GLY A 154 -1.07 -13.91 20.61
N GLU A 155 -0.90 -13.29 19.43
CA GLU A 155 0.32 -12.56 19.05
C GLU A 155 0.23 -11.06 19.40
N TYR A 156 -0.99 -10.54 19.53
CA TYR A 156 -1.26 -9.13 19.79
C TYR A 156 -2.25 -8.95 20.96
N GLU A 157 -1.99 -8.01 21.88
CA GLU A 157 -3.03 -7.50 22.79
C GLU A 157 -4.09 -6.78 21.94
N VAL A 158 -5.28 -7.36 21.92
CA VAL A 158 -6.49 -6.70 21.43
C VAL A 158 -6.88 -5.68 22.48
N THR A 159 -6.44 -4.44 22.31
CA THR A 159 -7.08 -3.33 23.02
C THR A 159 -8.06 -2.68 22.06
N SER A 160 -9.24 -2.32 22.57
CA SER A 160 -10.32 -1.63 21.85
C SER A 160 -9.92 -0.23 21.33
N ASN A 161 -8.63 0.10 21.30
CA ASN A 161 -8.13 1.46 21.43
C ASN A 161 -7.35 1.99 20.23
N ASN A 162 -7.52 1.45 19.01
CA ASN A 162 -6.91 2.01 17.80
C ASN A 162 -7.85 1.94 16.58
N PHE A 163 -8.89 2.77 16.54
CA PHE A 163 -9.75 2.91 15.35
C PHE A 163 -9.23 4.01 14.42
N VAL A 164 -9.12 3.68 13.14
CA VAL A 164 -8.77 4.63 12.07
C VAL A 164 -9.94 4.80 11.13
N TYR A 165 -10.53 5.98 11.16
CA TYR A 165 -11.74 6.30 10.40
C TYR A 165 -11.40 6.85 9.03
N VAL A 166 -12.05 6.30 8.01
CA VAL A 166 -11.86 6.70 6.62
C VAL A 166 -13.21 6.77 5.91
N ASP A 167 -13.34 7.74 4.99
CA ASP A 167 -14.51 7.83 4.13
C ASP A 167 -14.57 6.62 3.19
N GLY A 168 -15.59 5.79 3.37
CA GLY A 168 -15.81 4.59 2.57
C GLY A 168 -16.23 4.90 1.12
N TYR A 169 -16.74 6.09 0.81
CA TYR A 169 -17.04 6.51 -0.57
C TYR A 169 -15.83 7.07 -1.31
N ASN A 170 -14.83 7.58 -0.56
CA ASN A 170 -13.59 8.06 -1.12
C ASN A 170 -12.54 6.94 -1.17
N PHE A 171 -12.54 6.18 -2.27
CA PHE A 171 -11.78 4.93 -2.34
C PHE A 171 -10.27 5.09 -2.11
N TYR A 172 -9.68 6.24 -2.46
CA TYR A 172 -8.23 6.44 -2.35
C TYR A 172 -7.79 6.46 -0.88
N ASP A 173 -8.48 7.24 -0.04
CA ASP A 173 -8.11 7.35 1.37
C ASP A 173 -8.18 5.97 2.03
N SER A 174 -9.24 5.21 1.72
CA SER A 174 -9.46 3.86 2.26
C SER A 174 -8.42 2.85 1.76
N LEU A 175 -8.21 2.81 0.44
CA LEU A 175 -7.29 1.89 -0.22
C LEU A 175 -5.85 2.08 0.25
N TYR A 176 -5.45 3.33 0.48
CA TYR A 176 -4.08 3.66 0.84
C TYR A 176 -3.87 3.80 2.34
N ALA A 177 -4.93 3.92 3.16
CA ALA A 177 -4.84 3.72 4.60
C ALA A 177 -4.67 2.24 4.97
N ALA A 178 -5.43 1.35 4.32
CA ALA A 178 -5.55 -0.04 4.73
C ALA A 178 -4.21 -0.79 4.88
N PRO A 179 -3.22 -0.66 3.97
CA PRO A 179 -1.94 -1.33 4.11
C PRO A 179 -1.22 -0.93 5.40
N TYR A 180 -1.21 0.35 5.75
CA TYR A 180 -0.54 0.82 6.95
C TYR A 180 -1.23 0.33 8.24
N ILE A 181 -2.56 0.19 8.22
CA ILE A 181 -3.33 -0.44 9.31
C ILE A 181 -2.96 -1.92 9.48
N GLY A 182 -2.71 -2.62 8.37
CA GLY A 182 -2.22 -4.00 8.38
C GLY A 182 -0.74 -4.12 8.77
N TYR A 183 0.07 -3.08 8.51
CA TYR A 183 1.50 -3.04 8.78
C TYR A 183 1.85 -2.82 10.25
N GLY A 184 1.02 -2.05 10.98
CA GLY A 184 1.23 -1.60 12.36
C GLY A 184 2.24 -2.41 13.17
N THR A 185 3.45 -1.87 13.34
CA THR A 185 4.67 -2.56 13.79
C THR A 185 4.72 -2.82 15.31
N GLY A 186 3.58 -2.85 15.99
CA GLY A 186 3.53 -2.96 17.44
C GLY A 186 2.09 -2.87 17.96
N GLN A 187 1.87 -3.53 19.10
CA GLN A 187 0.56 -3.62 19.74
C GLN A 187 0.03 -2.24 20.16
N PRO A 188 -1.30 -2.01 20.11
CA PRO A 188 -2.38 -2.95 19.80
C PRO A 188 -2.84 -2.92 18.33
N ILE A 189 -3.57 -3.96 17.89
CA ILE A 189 -4.14 -4.05 16.52
C ILE A 189 -4.97 -2.80 16.21
N SER A 190 -4.67 -2.16 15.08
CA SER A 190 -5.47 -1.06 14.54
C SER A 190 -6.61 -1.57 13.65
N TYR A 191 -7.78 -0.96 13.82
CA TYR A 191 -9.00 -1.28 13.08
C TYR A 191 -9.31 -0.17 12.09
N LEU A 192 -9.35 -0.52 10.80
CA LEU A 192 -9.85 0.38 9.77
C LEU A 192 -11.37 0.42 9.89
N VAL A 193 -11.96 1.61 9.98
CA VAL A 193 -13.41 1.82 9.98
C VAL A 193 -13.81 2.54 8.69
N LEU A 194 -14.41 1.80 7.77
CA LEU A 194 -15.01 2.38 6.57
C LEU A 194 -16.38 2.94 6.91
N ASN A 195 -16.57 4.21 6.60
CA ASN A 195 -17.78 4.91 6.94
C ASN A 195 -18.68 5.14 5.70
N ASN A 196 -20.00 4.96 5.86
CA ASN A 196 -21.01 5.03 4.78
C ASN A 196 -21.80 6.35 4.76
N GLY A 197 -21.29 7.42 5.38
CA GLY A 197 -21.92 8.76 5.42
C GLY A 197 -21.33 9.59 6.55
N PRO A 198 -21.73 10.84 6.78
CA PRO A 198 -21.22 11.55 7.96
C PRO A 198 -21.59 10.80 9.24
N LEU A 199 -20.61 10.50 10.10
CA LEU A 199 -20.89 9.92 11.42
C LEU A 199 -21.32 11.00 12.40
N ARG A 200 -22.17 10.64 13.34
CA ARG A 200 -22.52 11.51 14.47
C ARG A 200 -21.45 11.42 15.55
N GLU A 201 -21.16 12.54 16.21
CA GLU A 201 -20.17 12.62 17.28
C GLU A 201 -20.41 11.59 18.41
N SER A 202 -21.66 11.28 18.72
CA SER A 202 -22.07 10.24 19.68
C SER A 202 -21.77 8.80 19.24
N GLU A 203 -21.41 8.57 17.99
CA GLU A 203 -21.06 7.24 17.44
C GLU A 203 -19.55 6.93 17.62
N PHE A 204 -18.78 7.83 18.24
CA PHE A 204 -17.34 7.68 18.46
C PHE A 204 -16.96 7.51 19.93
N ASP A 205 -15.93 6.70 20.17
CA ASP A 205 -15.11 6.82 21.38
C ASP A 205 -14.08 7.93 21.18
N ARG A 206 -14.24 9.04 21.92
CA ARG A 206 -13.36 10.23 21.83
C ARG A 206 -11.92 9.97 22.29
N SER A 207 -11.67 8.87 23.00
CA SER A 207 -10.33 8.57 23.50
C SER A 207 -9.36 8.09 22.41
N ILE A 208 -9.88 7.75 21.22
CA ILE A 208 -9.12 7.09 20.15
C ILE A 208 -9.60 7.58 18.79
N LEU A 209 -8.97 8.62 18.24
CA LEU A 209 -9.43 9.17 16.96
C LEU A 209 -8.25 9.54 16.04
N TYR A 210 -7.86 8.58 15.20
CA TYR A 210 -7.03 8.82 14.01
C TYR A 210 -7.98 8.92 12.80
N SER A 211 -7.90 10.00 12.03
CA SER A 211 -8.58 10.10 10.73
C SER A 211 -7.58 10.16 9.59
N ILE A 212 -7.94 9.48 8.50
CA ILE A 212 -7.23 9.60 7.23
C ILE A 212 -8.20 10.21 6.22
N GLY A 213 -7.81 11.35 5.66
CA GLY A 213 -8.51 11.97 4.54
C GLY A 213 -9.71 12.86 4.90
N ASP A 214 -10.64 12.99 3.96
CA ASP A 214 -11.77 13.93 4.00
C ASP A 214 -12.95 13.39 4.81
N PHE A 215 -12.76 13.27 6.12
CA PHE A 215 -13.77 12.72 7.01
C PHE A 215 -14.75 13.80 7.51
N GLN A 216 -16.06 13.61 7.26
CA GLN A 216 -17.12 14.53 7.72
C GLN A 216 -17.79 14.02 9.01
N ILE A 217 -17.86 14.87 10.03
CA ILE A 217 -18.57 14.58 11.28
C ILE A 217 -19.76 15.51 11.44
N ILE A 218 -20.93 14.93 11.73
CA ILE A 218 -22.08 15.67 12.27
C ILE A 218 -21.84 15.85 13.76
N LYS A 219 -21.58 17.09 14.16
CA LYS A 219 -21.41 17.47 15.55
C LYS A 219 -22.73 17.44 16.29
N ASP A 220 -22.74 16.93 17.52
CA ASP A 220 -23.92 16.98 18.37
C ASP A 220 -24.11 18.38 18.98
N ASP A 221 -23.02 19.08 19.31
CA ASP A 221 -23.00 20.55 19.49
C ASP A 221 -22.07 21.19 18.44
N PRO A 222 -22.58 22.01 17.51
CA PRO A 222 -21.77 22.65 16.48
C PRO A 222 -20.65 23.55 17.03
N ARG A 223 -20.73 23.96 18.30
CA ARG A 223 -19.73 24.81 18.98
C ARG A 223 -18.57 24.03 19.57
N GLU A 224 -18.71 22.72 19.78
CA GLU A 224 -17.64 21.88 20.31
C GLU A 224 -16.65 21.51 19.19
N PRO A 225 -15.34 21.74 19.35
CA PRO A 225 -14.35 21.25 18.40
C PRO A 225 -14.22 19.72 18.52
N ILE A 226 -14.05 19.04 17.39
CA ILE A 226 -13.64 17.63 17.37
C ILE A 226 -12.16 17.62 17.02
N GLU A 227 -11.33 17.25 17.98
CA GLU A 227 -9.89 17.11 17.78
C GLU A 227 -9.57 15.64 17.54
N PHE A 228 -9.00 15.37 16.36
CA PHE A 228 -8.37 14.09 16.09
C PHE A 228 -6.99 14.09 16.74
N HIS A 229 -6.58 12.96 17.32
CA HIS A 229 -5.19 12.77 17.76
C HIS A 229 -4.23 12.87 16.57
N LEU A 230 -4.71 12.46 15.39
CA LEU A 230 -4.01 12.60 14.13
C LEU A 230 -5.00 12.74 12.97
N ASN A 231 -4.73 13.68 12.06
CA ASN A 231 -5.47 13.84 10.81
C ASN A 231 -4.47 13.99 9.66
N THR A 232 -4.45 13.02 8.73
CA THR A 232 -3.55 13.02 7.57
C THR A 232 -4.20 13.53 6.28
N LYS A 233 -5.15 14.46 6.40
CA LYS A 233 -5.79 15.10 5.24
C LYS A 233 -4.85 16.07 4.53
N GLY A 234 -4.46 15.70 3.31
CA GLY A 234 -3.80 16.60 2.37
C GLY A 234 -4.79 17.44 1.56
N ARG A 235 -4.26 18.39 0.77
CA ARG A 235 -5.02 19.17 -0.24
C ARG A 235 -5.55 18.29 -1.37
N ASN A 236 -4.94 17.12 -1.57
CA ASN A 236 -5.33 16.12 -2.55
C ASN A 236 -4.83 14.73 -2.08
N ARG A 237 -5.23 13.67 -2.80
CA ARG A 237 -4.85 12.27 -2.47
C ARG A 237 -3.33 12.02 -2.47
N TYR A 238 -2.58 12.75 -3.27
CA TYR A 238 -1.13 12.59 -3.39
C TYR A 238 -0.46 13.09 -2.11
N GLU A 239 -0.84 14.27 -1.63
CA GLU A 239 -0.40 14.80 -0.35
C GLU A 239 -0.91 13.97 0.85
N SER A 240 -2.16 13.48 0.81
CA SER A 240 -2.64 12.57 1.86
C SER A 240 -1.76 11.31 1.95
N SER A 241 -1.36 10.74 0.81
CA SER A 241 -0.48 9.55 0.81
C SER A 241 0.89 9.81 1.44
N THR A 242 1.47 11.00 1.24
CA THR A 242 2.74 11.37 1.87
C THR A 242 2.58 11.61 3.36
N LEU A 243 1.48 12.23 3.79
CA LEU A 243 1.20 12.46 5.21
C LEU A 243 0.98 11.14 5.96
N ILE A 244 0.29 10.16 5.35
CA ILE A 244 0.17 8.81 5.91
C ILE A 244 1.56 8.18 6.02
N ALA A 245 2.37 8.24 4.97
CA ALA A 245 3.71 7.68 4.96
C ALA A 245 4.63 8.29 6.05
N GLU A 246 4.55 9.60 6.30
CA GLU A 246 5.29 10.27 7.37
C GLU A 246 4.91 9.75 8.78
N GLN A 247 3.65 9.39 8.99
CA GLN A 247 3.14 8.97 10.30
C GLN A 247 3.61 7.59 10.73
N TYR A 248 3.78 6.70 9.75
CA TYR A 248 4.28 5.34 10.01
C TYR A 248 5.82 5.27 10.08
N GLY A 249 6.51 6.41 9.89
CA GLY A 249 7.92 6.57 10.27
C GLY A 249 8.88 5.61 9.55
N PHE A 250 8.59 5.26 8.30
CA PHE A 250 9.47 4.40 7.50
C PHE A 250 10.87 5.01 7.41
N ASN A 251 11.86 4.30 7.97
CA ASN A 251 13.28 4.62 7.81
C ASN A 251 13.88 3.70 6.76
N VAL A 252 13.50 3.89 5.50
CA VAL A 252 13.94 3.07 4.38
C VAL A 252 14.28 3.93 3.18
N ASP A 253 15.08 3.36 2.29
CA ASP A 253 15.46 3.95 1.00
C ASP A 253 14.46 3.62 -0.13
N THR A 254 13.40 2.85 0.17
CA THR A 254 12.50 2.28 -0.84
C THR A 254 11.09 2.85 -0.70
N ALA A 255 10.46 3.22 -1.82
CA ALA A 255 9.04 3.57 -1.88
C ALA A 255 8.31 2.78 -2.98
N ILE A 256 7.05 2.45 -2.72
CA ILE A 256 6.15 1.85 -3.70
C ILE A 256 5.34 2.99 -4.33
N LEU A 257 5.37 3.13 -5.65
CA LEU A 257 4.67 4.19 -6.38
C LEU A 257 3.54 3.61 -7.22
N VAL A 258 2.32 4.09 -7.01
CA VAL A 258 1.14 3.64 -7.76
C VAL A 258 0.34 4.83 -8.28
N SER A 259 -0.52 4.56 -9.27
CA SER A 259 -1.42 5.60 -9.78
C SER A 259 -2.46 5.98 -8.74
N GLY A 260 -2.66 7.27 -8.53
CA GLY A 260 -3.79 7.75 -7.73
C GLY A 260 -5.12 7.79 -8.49
N GLU A 261 -5.15 7.46 -9.79
CA GLU A 261 -6.33 7.66 -10.66
C GLU A 261 -7.27 6.43 -10.74
N ASP A 262 -6.76 5.22 -10.47
CA ASP A 262 -7.53 3.97 -10.42
C ASP A 262 -7.06 3.14 -9.20
N TYR A 263 -7.80 2.08 -8.84
CA TYR A 263 -7.59 1.30 -7.61
C TYR A 263 -6.85 -0.05 -7.75
N PRO A 264 -6.95 -0.83 -8.83
CA PRO A 264 -6.54 -2.24 -8.80
C PRO A 264 -5.04 -2.44 -8.61
N ASP A 265 -4.22 -1.61 -9.27
CA ASP A 265 -2.76 -1.68 -9.15
C ASP A 265 -2.34 -1.35 -7.71
N GLY A 266 -2.92 -0.31 -7.11
CA GLY A 266 -2.71 0.06 -5.71
C GLY A 266 -3.17 -1.01 -4.72
N LEU A 267 -4.31 -1.65 -4.99
CA LEU A 267 -4.79 -2.78 -4.20
C LEU A 267 -3.79 -3.94 -4.23
N SER A 268 -3.33 -4.33 -5.42
CA SER A 268 -2.33 -5.40 -5.58
C SER A 268 -1.00 -5.09 -4.90
N ALA A 269 -0.62 -3.80 -4.86
CA ALA A 269 0.61 -3.34 -4.21
C ALA A 269 0.56 -3.32 -2.68
N SER A 270 -0.63 -3.51 -2.06
CA SER A 270 -0.82 -3.31 -0.62
C SER A 270 0.13 -4.16 0.23
N SER A 271 0.27 -5.45 -0.11
CA SER A 271 1.12 -6.37 0.65
C SER A 271 2.61 -6.03 0.59
N LEU A 272 3.03 -5.27 -0.43
CA LEU A 272 4.42 -4.84 -0.57
C LEU A 272 4.86 -3.92 0.56
N VAL A 273 3.93 -3.22 1.22
CA VAL A 273 4.23 -2.41 2.42
C VAL A 273 4.91 -3.25 3.50
N ALA A 274 4.37 -4.45 3.78
CA ALA A 274 4.97 -5.36 4.76
C ALA A 274 6.24 -6.05 4.24
N LEU A 275 6.31 -6.35 2.95
CA LEU A 275 7.47 -7.07 2.39
C LEU A 275 8.71 -6.20 2.30
N TYR A 276 8.55 -4.96 1.85
CA TYR A 276 9.65 -4.02 1.65
C TYR A 276 9.84 -3.05 2.82
N HIS A 277 8.95 -3.09 3.81
CA HIS A 277 8.89 -2.09 4.87
C HIS A 277 8.90 -0.67 4.28
N ALA A 278 8.06 -0.45 3.26
CA ALA A 278 8.11 0.73 2.41
C ALA A 278 6.74 1.42 2.32
N PRO A 279 6.69 2.76 2.25
CA PRO A 279 5.45 3.49 2.05
C PRO A 279 4.90 3.28 0.64
N VAL A 280 3.57 3.29 0.51
CA VAL A 280 2.87 3.46 -0.76
C VAL A 280 2.59 4.93 -0.98
N LEU A 281 3.15 5.47 -2.06
CA LEU A 281 2.99 6.84 -2.52
C LEU A 281 2.15 6.86 -3.80
N LEU A 282 1.43 7.96 -4.01
CA LEU A 282 0.58 8.15 -5.19
C LEU A 282 1.19 9.15 -6.18
N THR A 283 0.89 8.93 -7.45
CA THR A 283 1.16 9.90 -8.51
C THR A 283 -0.01 10.00 -9.49
N PRO A 284 -0.30 11.19 -10.06
CA PRO A 284 -1.04 11.29 -11.31
C PRO A 284 -0.33 10.50 -12.41
N LYS A 285 -1.09 10.06 -13.42
CA LYS A 285 -0.56 9.20 -14.49
C LYS A 285 0.62 9.81 -15.25
N ASN A 286 0.52 11.10 -15.58
CA ASN A 286 1.42 11.77 -16.53
C ASN A 286 2.37 12.80 -15.90
N ARG A 287 2.21 13.09 -14.60
CA ARG A 287 3.05 14.07 -13.90
C ARG A 287 3.27 13.66 -12.46
N LEU A 288 4.51 13.68 -12.00
CA LEU A 288 4.82 13.43 -10.60
C LEU A 288 4.27 14.57 -9.73
N ASP A 289 3.43 14.24 -8.75
CA ASP A 289 2.89 15.25 -7.84
C ASP A 289 4.01 15.92 -7.03
N TYR A 290 3.83 17.20 -6.74
CA TYR A 290 4.81 17.98 -5.97
C TYR A 290 5.04 17.37 -4.58
N SER A 291 3.97 17.04 -3.85
CA SER A 291 4.11 16.49 -2.49
C SER A 291 4.83 15.14 -2.50
N THR A 292 4.51 14.28 -3.48
CA THR A 292 5.20 12.99 -3.66
C THR A 292 6.69 13.16 -3.95
N ARG A 293 7.05 14.09 -4.84
CA ARG A 293 8.45 14.41 -5.14
C ARG A 293 9.20 14.93 -3.92
N GLU A 294 8.60 15.85 -3.15
CA GLU A 294 9.22 16.40 -1.96
C GLU A 294 9.39 15.36 -0.85
N TYR A 295 8.42 14.45 -0.68
CA TYR A 295 8.55 13.33 0.23
C TYR A 295 9.75 12.45 -0.14
N ILE A 296 9.86 12.04 -1.42
CA ILE A 296 10.98 11.22 -1.93
C ILE A 296 12.33 11.90 -1.62
N LYS A 297 12.47 13.21 -1.90
CA LYS A 297 13.67 13.98 -1.58
C LYS A 297 13.99 13.98 -0.09
N LYS A 298 13.01 14.38 0.72
CA LYS A 298 13.16 14.58 2.17
C LYS A 298 13.46 13.27 2.89
N ALA A 299 12.83 12.18 2.48
CA ALA A 299 13.02 10.86 3.05
C ALA A 299 14.29 10.15 2.54
N GLY A 300 14.97 10.68 1.51
CA GLY A 300 16.16 10.07 0.95
C GLY A 300 15.87 8.75 0.24
N ILE A 301 14.76 8.67 -0.50
CA ILE A 301 14.35 7.47 -1.22
C ILE A 301 15.24 7.29 -2.46
N GLU A 302 15.96 6.17 -2.50
CA GLU A 302 16.87 5.78 -3.58
C GLU A 302 16.24 4.73 -4.51
N ASN A 303 15.30 3.94 -4.02
CA ASN A 303 14.65 2.84 -4.74
C ASN A 303 13.14 3.09 -4.89
N ILE A 304 12.63 2.95 -6.10
CA ILE A 304 11.19 3.07 -6.38
C ILE A 304 10.69 1.82 -7.10
N ILE A 305 9.63 1.23 -6.54
CA ILE A 305 8.90 0.12 -7.14
C ILE A 305 7.59 0.68 -7.70
N ILE A 306 7.50 0.83 -9.02
CA ILE A 306 6.25 1.23 -9.68
C ILE A 306 5.35 0.00 -9.82
N VAL A 307 4.13 0.05 -9.30
CA VAL A 307 3.11 -0.99 -9.57
C VAL A 307 2.06 -0.44 -10.51
N GLY A 308 1.89 -1.12 -11.66
CA GLY A 308 1.01 -0.73 -12.75
C GLY A 308 1.74 -0.40 -14.04
N GLY A 309 1.07 -0.63 -15.17
CA GLY A 309 1.63 -0.37 -16.50
C GLY A 309 1.68 1.12 -16.85
N GLU A 310 2.24 1.44 -18.03
CA GLU A 310 2.37 2.83 -18.50
C GLU A 310 1.02 3.54 -18.73
N LYS A 311 -0.07 2.77 -18.84
CA LYS A 311 -1.43 3.32 -18.88
C LYS A 311 -1.90 3.88 -17.52
N SER A 312 -1.32 3.42 -16.42
CA SER A 312 -1.62 3.85 -15.04
C SER A 312 -0.57 4.85 -14.53
N VAL A 313 0.72 4.55 -14.75
CA VAL A 313 1.88 5.38 -14.36
C VAL A 313 2.81 5.48 -15.56
N SER A 314 2.73 6.58 -16.31
CA SER A 314 3.42 6.75 -17.59
C SER A 314 4.94 6.68 -17.48
N LYS A 315 5.61 6.44 -18.61
CA LYS A 315 7.07 6.48 -18.70
C LYS A 315 7.66 7.85 -18.31
N ASN A 316 6.90 8.93 -18.50
CA ASN A 316 7.33 10.28 -18.12
C ASN A 316 7.59 10.40 -16.61
N ILE A 317 6.82 9.68 -15.77
CA ILE A 317 7.04 9.65 -14.32
C ILE A 317 8.44 9.13 -13.99
N GLU A 318 8.92 8.10 -14.70
CA GLU A 318 10.27 7.57 -14.47
C GLU A 318 11.35 8.62 -14.77
N ASN A 319 11.15 9.45 -15.80
CA ASN A 319 12.08 10.54 -16.10
C ASN A 319 12.05 11.62 -15.02
N GLU A 320 10.86 11.99 -14.54
CA GLU A 320 10.72 12.96 -13.44
C GLU A 320 11.37 12.45 -12.14
N LEU A 321 11.21 11.16 -11.83
CA LEU A 321 11.85 10.51 -10.68
C LEU A 321 13.38 10.55 -10.79
N ARG A 322 13.94 10.25 -11.97
CA ARG A 322 15.39 10.30 -12.19
C ARG A 322 15.99 11.70 -12.09
N SER A 323 15.16 12.75 -12.19
CA SER A 323 15.59 14.16 -12.07
C SER A 323 15.43 14.75 -10.67
N ILE A 324 15.11 13.92 -9.66
CA ILE A 324 14.86 14.38 -8.29
C ILE A 324 16.15 14.86 -7.62
N TYR A 325 17.25 14.15 -7.85
CA TYR A 325 18.60 14.51 -7.42
C TYR A 325 19.40 15.00 -8.64
#